data_AF-A0A2E5Y5X2-F1
#
_entry.id   AF-A0A2E5Y5X2-F1
#
_cell.length_a   1.000
_cell.length_b   1.000
_cell.length_c   1.000
_cell.angle_alpha   90.00
_cell.angle_beta   90.00
_cell.angle_gamma   90.00
#
_symmetry.space_group_name_H-M   'P 1'
#
loop_
_entity.id
_entity.type
_entity.pdbx_description
1 polymer ?
#
loop_
_entity_poly.entity_id
_entity_poly.type
_entity_poly.pdbx_seq_one_letter_code
_entity_poly.pdbx_strand_id
1 'polypeptide(L)'
;MSGHVVDWNGGRHTLTRVDGVQGLGRLKGGWADRAHASLLLALESDEAKIRVAALEVLPTVAEQRSDELFDWLSVLLDDDDVRVRKAASLCLEQAAPTFPSGVDSSLAQELRSTIPARSEPAWRGLKALTETWPEVVCDHIDELLLLDDPRLRRKASKLLRNVVQRAGAMGWDLISWALNDADDEVRRNASQTLSSLSKKEPRIAIMLTERAILDSDAKVRNNALRAIRSMDTDDSRARNLIMNGTRHSNVEVRRSCIEMLPMLLVEDKLRIVATELLQSETNAELKKMLTEMTYDASIEGTEAEKNAFLAPALPVPALEREVAHAQGKAVGLENPPADIPLLDDSSQNERLDS
;
A
#
# COMPACT_ATOMS: atom_id res chain seq x y z
N MET A 1 -10.37 7.41 -52.80
CA MET A 1 -10.01 6.20 -52.04
C MET A 1 -10.38 4.98 -52.87
N SER A 2 -9.40 4.33 -53.50
CA SER A 2 -9.60 3.08 -54.23
C SER A 2 -9.71 1.93 -53.24
N GLY A 3 -10.88 1.29 -53.15
CA GLY A 3 -11.06 0.06 -52.40
C GLY A 3 -10.76 -1.16 -53.28
N HIS A 4 -10.08 -2.15 -52.73
CA HIS A 4 -9.88 -3.45 -53.36
C HIS A 4 -11.00 -4.40 -52.96
N VAL A 5 -11.67 -4.98 -53.95
CA VAL A 5 -12.75 -5.94 -53.72
C VAL A 5 -12.17 -7.33 -53.58
N VAL A 6 -12.50 -8.00 -52.47
CA VAL A 6 -12.08 -9.37 -52.16
C VAL A 6 -13.32 -10.21 -51.89
N ASP A 7 -13.44 -11.34 -52.56
CA ASP A 7 -14.50 -12.31 -52.30
C ASP A 7 -13.99 -13.31 -51.24
N TRP A 8 -14.62 -13.33 -50.05
CA TRP A 8 -14.22 -14.17 -48.91
C TRP A 8 -15.45 -14.69 -48.15
N ASN A 9 -15.44 -15.96 -47.73
CA ASN A 9 -16.56 -16.64 -47.05
C ASN A 9 -17.93 -16.46 -47.73
N GLY A 10 -17.96 -16.43 -49.07
CA GLY A 10 -19.20 -16.25 -49.84
C GLY A 10 -19.75 -14.81 -49.86
N GLY A 11 -19.05 -13.87 -49.24
CA GLY A 11 -19.36 -12.43 -49.25
C GLY A 11 -18.32 -11.63 -50.04
N ARG A 12 -18.76 -10.53 -50.65
CA ARG A 12 -17.90 -9.57 -51.34
C ARG A 12 -17.55 -8.42 -50.39
N HIS A 13 -16.28 -8.30 -50.02
CA HIS A 13 -15.77 -7.28 -49.10
C HIS A 13 -14.95 -6.24 -49.85
N THR A 14 -15.12 -4.96 -49.51
CA THR A 14 -14.27 -3.87 -50.06
C THR A 14 -13.29 -3.44 -48.98
N LEU A 15 -12.00 -3.71 -49.21
CA LEU A 15 -10.92 -3.35 -48.31
C LEU A 15 -10.24 -2.07 -48.77
N THR A 16 -10.02 -1.16 -47.83
CA THR A 16 -9.35 0.12 -48.04
C THR A 16 -7.87 0.03 -47.63
N ARG A 17 -7.10 1.08 -47.94
CA ARG A 17 -5.71 1.20 -47.45
C ARG A 17 -5.64 1.21 -45.93
N VAL A 18 -6.65 1.76 -45.23
CA VAL A 18 -6.75 1.73 -43.77
C VAL A 18 -6.83 0.28 -43.26
N ASP A 19 -7.71 -0.53 -43.86
CA ASP A 19 -7.85 -1.95 -43.49
C ASP A 19 -6.55 -2.72 -43.74
N GLY A 20 -5.83 -2.38 -44.82
CA GLY A 20 -4.51 -2.94 -45.12
C GLY A 20 -3.46 -2.61 -44.06
N VAL A 21 -3.42 -1.36 -43.58
CA VAL A 21 -2.50 -0.94 -42.50
C VAL A 21 -2.84 -1.63 -41.19
N GLN A 22 -4.12 -1.70 -40.81
CA GLN A 22 -4.56 -2.41 -39.60
C GLN A 22 -4.24 -3.92 -39.67
N GLY A 23 -4.20 -4.49 -40.88
CA GLY A 23 -3.79 -5.87 -41.12
C GLY A 23 -2.31 -6.16 -40.86
N LEU A 24 -1.43 -5.15 -40.82
CA LEU A 24 0.02 -5.35 -40.70
C LEU A 24 0.42 -6.08 -39.42
N GLY A 25 -0.29 -5.86 -38.31
CA GLY A 25 -0.03 -6.53 -37.03
C GLY A 25 -0.26 -8.04 -37.05
N ARG A 26 -0.95 -8.55 -38.09
CA ARG A 26 -1.16 -9.99 -38.31
C ARG A 26 0.00 -10.65 -39.05
N LEU A 27 0.86 -9.87 -39.70
CA LEU A 27 2.02 -10.38 -40.44
C LEU A 27 3.15 -10.67 -39.44
N LYS A 28 3.49 -11.96 -39.29
CA LYS A 28 4.51 -12.42 -38.35
C LYS A 28 5.64 -13.19 -39.01
N GLY A 29 6.78 -13.29 -38.33
CA GLY A 29 7.92 -14.11 -38.75
C GLY A 29 8.58 -13.57 -40.02
N GLY A 30 8.67 -14.37 -41.08
CA GLY A 30 9.29 -13.97 -42.35
C GLY A 30 8.64 -12.77 -43.07
N TRP A 31 7.52 -12.27 -42.57
CA TRP A 31 6.84 -11.07 -43.07
C TRP A 31 7.08 -9.83 -42.21
N ALA A 32 7.77 -9.95 -41.07
CA ALA A 32 7.95 -8.86 -40.11
C ALA A 32 8.63 -7.63 -40.73
N ASP A 33 9.72 -7.82 -41.48
CA ASP A 33 10.44 -6.70 -42.12
C ASP A 33 9.58 -5.96 -43.15
N ARG A 34 8.73 -6.69 -43.88
CA ARG A 34 7.79 -6.09 -44.84
C ARG A 34 6.66 -5.35 -44.12
N ALA A 35 6.16 -5.90 -43.03
CA ALA A 35 5.13 -5.26 -42.21
C ALA A 35 5.66 -3.96 -41.61
N HIS A 36 6.88 -4.00 -41.07
CA HIS A 36 7.61 -2.86 -40.56
C HIS A 36 7.84 -1.77 -41.61
N ALA A 37 8.41 -2.12 -42.77
CA ALA A 37 8.64 -1.14 -43.85
C ALA A 37 7.32 -0.53 -44.36
N SER A 38 6.26 -1.33 -44.45
CA SER A 38 4.93 -0.83 -44.84
C SER A 38 4.33 0.08 -43.79
N LEU A 39 4.61 -0.17 -42.51
CA LEU A 39 4.15 0.66 -41.40
C LEU A 39 4.85 2.02 -41.40
N LEU A 40 6.16 2.08 -41.64
CA LEU A 40 6.89 3.35 -41.77
C LEU A 40 6.29 4.24 -42.86
N LEU A 41 6.01 3.68 -44.04
CA LEU A 41 5.34 4.40 -45.13
C LEU A 41 3.91 4.85 -44.78
N ALA A 42 3.24 4.17 -43.84
CA ALA A 42 1.92 4.56 -43.38
C ALA A 42 1.99 5.70 -42.34
N LEU A 43 3.02 5.71 -41.48
CA LEU A 43 3.29 6.77 -40.51
C LEU A 43 3.68 8.09 -41.20
N GLU A 44 4.40 8.03 -42.32
CA GLU A 44 4.78 9.19 -43.14
C GLU A 44 3.64 9.75 -44.02
N SER A 45 2.50 9.04 -44.13
CA SER A 45 1.48 9.40 -45.11
C SER A 45 0.84 10.77 -44.88
N ASP A 46 0.58 11.52 -45.95
CA ASP A 46 -0.18 12.79 -45.89
C ASP A 46 -1.62 12.64 -45.36
N GLU A 47 -2.22 11.47 -45.51
CA GLU A 47 -3.59 11.20 -45.08
C GLU A 47 -3.66 10.87 -43.59
N ALA A 48 -4.24 11.77 -42.78
CA ALA A 48 -4.39 11.59 -41.33
C ALA A 48 -5.05 10.26 -40.93
N LYS A 49 -6.01 9.74 -41.72
CA LYS A 49 -6.65 8.44 -41.44
C LYS A 49 -5.67 7.26 -41.52
N ILE A 50 -4.68 7.35 -42.39
CA ILE A 50 -3.66 6.31 -42.57
C ILE A 50 -2.67 6.37 -41.40
N ARG A 51 -2.24 7.57 -41.00
CA ARG A 51 -1.38 7.75 -39.80
C ARG A 51 -2.06 7.25 -38.53
N VAL A 52 -3.35 7.53 -38.35
CA VAL A 52 -4.14 6.98 -37.22
C VAL A 52 -4.12 5.45 -37.24
N ALA A 53 -4.44 4.83 -38.38
CA ALA A 53 -4.43 3.37 -38.51
C ALA A 53 -3.04 2.76 -38.26
N ALA A 54 -1.99 3.47 -38.65
CA ALA A 54 -0.61 3.06 -38.40
C ALA A 54 -0.28 3.08 -36.89
N LEU A 55 -0.66 4.15 -36.18
CA LEU A 55 -0.47 4.28 -34.74
C LEU A 55 -1.25 3.22 -33.94
N GLU A 56 -2.42 2.80 -34.41
CA GLU A 56 -3.21 1.72 -33.79
C GLU A 56 -2.48 0.36 -33.82
N VAL A 57 -1.68 0.09 -34.85
CA VAL A 57 -1.01 -1.20 -35.05
C VAL A 57 0.47 -1.17 -34.68
N LEU A 58 1.04 0.03 -34.46
CA LEU A 58 2.44 0.25 -34.16
C LEU A 58 2.96 -0.60 -32.99
N PRO A 59 2.29 -0.64 -31.81
CA PRO A 59 2.80 -1.45 -30.68
C PRO A 59 2.94 -2.93 -31.03
N THR A 60 2.01 -3.50 -31.79
CA THR A 60 2.02 -4.91 -32.20
C THR A 60 3.13 -5.21 -33.21
N VAL A 61 3.41 -4.29 -34.14
CA VAL A 61 4.52 -4.46 -35.09
C VAL A 61 5.87 -4.29 -34.38
N ALA A 62 5.95 -3.36 -33.42
CA ALA A 62 7.15 -3.10 -32.63
C ALA A 62 7.61 -4.32 -31.81
N GLU A 63 6.70 -5.23 -31.43
CA GLU A 63 7.06 -6.50 -30.75
C GLU A 63 8.00 -7.38 -31.59
N GLN A 64 7.95 -7.23 -32.92
CA GLN A 64 8.81 -7.98 -33.84
C GLN A 64 9.99 -7.14 -34.34
N ARG A 65 9.74 -5.85 -34.65
CA ARG A 65 10.72 -4.90 -35.21
C ARG A 65 10.36 -3.49 -34.78
N SER A 66 11.14 -2.91 -33.86
CA SER A 66 10.87 -1.59 -33.28
C SER A 66 11.65 -0.42 -33.90
N ASP A 67 12.65 -0.71 -34.75
CA ASP A 67 13.59 0.28 -35.30
C ASP A 67 12.85 1.51 -35.87
N GLU A 68 13.23 2.75 -35.52
CA GLU A 68 12.61 4.01 -35.99
C GLU A 68 11.12 4.22 -35.63
N LEU A 69 10.36 3.21 -35.20
CA LEU A 69 8.92 3.33 -34.93
C LEU A 69 8.63 4.32 -33.81
N PHE A 70 9.46 4.34 -32.76
CA PHE A 70 9.26 5.27 -31.64
C PHE A 70 9.75 6.69 -31.95
N ASP A 71 10.69 6.85 -32.89
CA ASP A 71 11.06 8.17 -33.42
C ASP A 71 9.88 8.77 -34.18
N TRP A 72 9.21 7.96 -35.02
CA TRP A 72 7.97 8.36 -35.68
C TRP A 72 6.84 8.63 -34.69
N LEU A 73 6.67 7.81 -33.65
CA LEU A 73 5.70 8.07 -32.59
C LEU A 73 5.95 9.44 -31.95
N SER A 74 7.21 9.77 -31.65
CA SER A 74 7.61 11.05 -31.08
C SER A 74 7.19 12.23 -31.96
N VAL A 75 7.45 12.13 -33.27
CA VAL A 75 7.04 13.15 -34.25
C VAL A 75 5.51 13.28 -34.31
N LEU A 76 4.79 12.16 -34.35
CA LEU A 76 3.32 12.14 -34.50
C LEU A 76 2.55 12.57 -33.25
N LEU A 77 3.20 12.62 -32.08
CA LEU A 77 2.62 13.27 -30.90
C LEU A 77 2.35 14.77 -31.17
N ASP A 78 3.16 15.41 -32.00
CA ASP A 78 3.04 16.82 -32.39
C ASP A 78 2.40 17.05 -33.78
N ASP A 79 1.77 16.02 -34.36
CA ASP A 79 1.08 16.10 -35.65
C ASP A 79 0.04 17.22 -35.70
N ASP A 80 -0.17 17.85 -36.86
CA ASP A 80 -1.16 18.92 -37.05
C ASP A 80 -2.61 18.46 -36.81
N ASP A 81 -2.94 17.21 -37.17
CA ASP A 81 -4.28 16.65 -37.01
C ASP A 81 -4.49 16.14 -35.57
N VAL A 82 -5.51 16.70 -34.91
CA VAL A 82 -5.89 16.35 -33.52
C VAL A 82 -6.16 14.85 -33.35
N ARG A 83 -6.70 14.18 -34.37
CA ARG A 83 -7.00 12.74 -34.33
C ARG A 83 -5.73 11.91 -34.32
N VAL A 84 -4.71 12.33 -35.08
CA VAL A 84 -3.40 11.66 -35.11
C VAL A 84 -2.73 11.82 -33.76
N ARG A 85 -2.68 13.03 -33.18
CA ARG A 85 -2.12 13.25 -31.84
C ARG A 85 -2.79 12.40 -30.75
N LYS A 86 -4.12 12.27 -30.81
CA LYS A 86 -4.87 11.39 -29.89
C LYS A 86 -4.50 9.92 -30.09
N ALA A 87 -4.40 9.46 -31.34
CA ALA A 87 -3.95 8.10 -31.64
C ALA A 87 -2.51 7.87 -31.17
N ALA A 88 -1.62 8.85 -31.32
CA ALA A 88 -0.24 8.78 -30.87
C ALA A 88 -0.15 8.71 -29.33
N SER A 89 -0.96 9.51 -28.62
CA SER A 89 -1.03 9.45 -27.16
C SER A 89 -1.53 8.09 -26.65
N LEU A 90 -2.50 7.47 -27.35
CA LEU A 90 -2.98 6.12 -27.04
C LEU A 90 -1.95 5.04 -27.39
N CYS A 91 -1.22 5.20 -28.50
CA CYS A 91 -0.12 4.33 -28.86
C CYS A 91 1.00 4.38 -27.81
N LEU A 92 1.35 5.57 -27.32
CA LEU A 92 2.32 5.77 -26.24
C LEU A 92 1.89 5.05 -24.95
N GLU A 93 0.61 5.19 -24.56
CA GLU A 93 0.04 4.50 -23.40
C GLU A 93 0.19 2.97 -23.50
N GLN A 94 -0.06 2.40 -24.68
CA GLN A 94 0.03 0.96 -24.93
C GLN A 94 1.48 0.46 -25.06
N ALA A 95 2.36 1.26 -25.67
CA ALA A 95 3.75 0.92 -25.90
C ALA A 95 4.59 1.00 -24.62
N ALA A 96 4.27 1.94 -23.72
CA ALA A 96 5.02 2.18 -22.48
C ALA A 96 5.37 0.90 -21.69
N PRO A 97 4.41 0.04 -21.26
CA PRO A 97 4.73 -1.14 -20.46
C PRO A 97 5.60 -2.20 -21.16
N THR A 98 5.63 -2.21 -22.50
CA THR A 98 6.38 -3.19 -23.31
C THR A 98 7.72 -2.65 -23.77
N PHE A 99 7.80 -1.35 -24.06
CA PHE A 99 8.98 -0.68 -24.63
C PHE A 99 9.39 0.56 -23.82
N PRO A 100 9.65 0.44 -22.51
CA PRO A 100 9.95 1.59 -21.65
C PRO A 100 11.09 2.45 -22.18
N SER A 101 12.19 1.84 -22.63
CA SER A 101 13.35 2.55 -23.17
C SER A 101 13.07 3.24 -24.50
N GLY A 102 12.23 2.66 -25.35
CA GLY A 102 11.89 3.23 -26.66
C GLY A 102 11.02 4.47 -26.56
N VAL A 103 10.20 4.57 -25.51
CA VAL A 103 9.27 5.69 -25.33
C VAL A 103 9.63 6.65 -24.21
N ASP A 104 10.75 6.44 -23.52
CA ASP A 104 11.16 7.15 -22.30
C ASP A 104 11.05 8.68 -22.43
N SER A 105 11.72 9.26 -23.43
CA SER A 105 11.73 10.71 -23.67
C SER A 105 10.35 11.27 -24.01
N SER A 106 9.60 10.54 -24.85
CA SER A 106 8.25 10.94 -25.27
C SER A 106 7.26 10.86 -24.10
N LEU A 107 7.37 9.83 -23.26
CA LEU A 107 6.59 9.67 -22.05
C LEU A 107 6.90 10.79 -21.05
N ALA A 108 8.18 11.07 -20.81
CA ALA A 108 8.63 12.14 -19.93
C ALA A 108 8.08 13.51 -20.36
N GLN A 109 8.10 13.81 -21.67
CA GLN A 109 7.53 15.04 -22.21
C GLN A 109 6.01 15.10 -22.02
N GLU A 110 5.30 14.02 -22.36
CA GLU A 110 3.83 14.03 -22.31
C GLU A 110 3.26 14.01 -20.88
N LEU A 111 3.98 13.45 -19.90
CA LEU A 111 3.61 13.54 -18.49
C LEU A 111 3.51 14.99 -17.98
N ARG A 112 4.35 15.87 -18.54
CA ARG A 112 4.44 17.31 -18.21
C ARG A 112 3.51 18.17 -19.07
N SER A 113 2.82 17.57 -20.05
CA SER A 113 1.93 18.29 -20.96
C SER A 113 0.73 18.89 -20.21
N THR A 114 0.46 20.18 -20.47
CA THR A 114 -0.70 20.89 -19.94
C THR A 114 -2.01 20.45 -20.59
N ILE A 115 -1.93 19.71 -21.70
CA ILE A 115 -3.08 19.24 -22.47
C ILE A 115 -3.52 17.87 -21.92
N PRO A 116 -4.72 17.74 -21.30
CA PRO A 116 -5.15 16.49 -20.69
C PRO A 116 -5.27 15.33 -21.68
N ALA A 117 -5.61 15.63 -22.93
CA ALA A 117 -5.70 14.62 -23.99
C ALA A 117 -4.37 13.91 -24.27
N ARG A 118 -3.24 14.53 -23.92
CA ARG A 118 -1.91 13.93 -24.08
C ARG A 118 -1.34 13.42 -22.76
N SER A 119 -1.46 14.20 -21.68
CA SER A 119 -0.91 13.80 -20.38
C SER A 119 -1.67 12.66 -19.72
N GLU A 120 -3.00 12.57 -19.82
CA GLU A 120 -3.75 11.48 -19.18
C GLU A 120 -3.38 10.09 -19.73
N PRO A 121 -3.26 9.86 -21.06
CA PRO A 121 -2.69 8.63 -21.60
C PRO A 121 -1.27 8.33 -21.10
N ALA A 122 -0.38 9.33 -21.07
CA ALA A 122 0.98 9.17 -20.54
C ALA A 122 0.98 8.71 -19.08
N TRP A 123 0.14 9.32 -18.22
CA TRP A 123 0.00 8.91 -16.81
C TRP A 123 -0.59 7.49 -16.67
N ARG A 124 -1.49 7.06 -17.57
CA ARG A 124 -1.96 5.67 -17.60
C ARG A 124 -0.88 4.69 -18.02
N GLY A 125 -0.06 5.05 -19.02
CA GLY A 125 1.11 4.28 -19.45
C GLY A 125 2.14 4.12 -18.33
N LEU A 126 2.49 5.22 -17.65
CA LEU A 126 3.40 5.21 -16.50
C LEU A 126 2.84 4.38 -15.34
N LYS A 127 1.52 4.41 -15.11
CA LYS A 127 0.87 3.54 -14.12
C LYS A 127 0.96 2.07 -14.52
N ALA A 128 0.74 1.72 -15.79
CA ALA A 128 0.89 0.34 -16.26
C ALA A 128 2.34 -0.16 -16.11
N LEU A 129 3.32 0.71 -16.35
CA LEU A 129 4.74 0.44 -16.13
C LEU A 129 5.07 0.05 -14.67
N THR A 130 4.29 0.47 -13.68
CA THR A 130 4.53 0.09 -12.28
C THR A 130 4.46 -1.42 -12.05
N GLU A 131 3.76 -2.14 -12.93
CA GLU A 131 3.61 -3.58 -12.80
C GLU A 131 4.78 -4.35 -13.41
N THR A 132 5.32 -3.87 -14.52
CA THR A 132 6.35 -4.56 -15.32
C THR A 132 7.76 -4.04 -15.07
N TRP A 133 7.93 -2.72 -14.90
CA TRP A 133 9.23 -2.03 -14.82
C TRP A 133 9.23 -0.97 -13.70
N PRO A 134 9.11 -1.37 -12.43
CA PRO A 134 8.96 -0.45 -11.31
C PRO A 134 10.18 0.46 -11.10
N GLU A 135 11.39 0.03 -11.48
CA GLU A 135 12.62 0.82 -11.43
C GLU A 135 12.59 2.00 -12.40
N VAL A 136 12.16 1.77 -13.66
CA VAL A 136 11.99 2.84 -14.66
C VAL A 136 10.94 3.86 -14.20
N VAL A 137 9.87 3.39 -13.54
CA VAL A 137 8.89 4.31 -12.96
C VAL A 137 9.50 5.15 -11.84
N CYS A 138 10.44 4.60 -11.07
CA CYS A 138 11.13 5.36 -10.03
C CYS A 138 11.92 6.52 -10.62
N ASP A 139 12.61 6.33 -11.74
CA ASP A 139 13.34 7.41 -12.41
C ASP A 139 12.40 8.55 -12.84
N HIS A 140 11.25 8.22 -13.45
CA HIS A 140 10.25 9.23 -13.77
C HIS A 140 9.65 9.91 -12.52
N ILE A 141 9.37 9.16 -11.45
CA ILE A 141 8.86 9.74 -10.20
C ILE A 141 9.89 10.70 -9.61
N ASP A 142 11.17 10.34 -9.62
CA ASP A 142 12.26 11.19 -9.13
C ASP A 142 12.27 12.54 -9.85
N GLU A 143 12.31 12.51 -11.18
CA GLU A 143 12.27 13.74 -11.98
C GLU A 143 11.00 14.56 -11.73
N LEU A 144 9.84 13.90 -11.61
CA LEU A 144 8.56 14.58 -11.39
C LEU A 144 8.45 15.21 -10.00
N LEU A 145 9.06 14.61 -8.98
CA LEU A 145 9.09 15.16 -7.61
C LEU A 145 10.01 16.39 -7.49
N LEU A 146 10.93 16.59 -8.43
CA LEU A 146 11.80 17.77 -8.47
C LEU A 146 11.15 18.98 -9.17
N LEU A 147 10.02 18.80 -9.86
CA LEU A 147 9.34 19.88 -10.57
C LEU A 147 8.62 20.84 -9.61
N ASP A 148 8.59 22.12 -9.95
CA ASP A 148 7.93 23.16 -9.15
C ASP A 148 6.41 23.00 -9.08
N ASP A 149 5.76 22.43 -10.11
CA ASP A 149 4.31 22.26 -10.17
C ASP A 149 3.83 21.20 -9.14
N PRO A 150 3.11 21.61 -8.07
CA PRO A 150 2.62 20.67 -7.07
C PRO A 150 1.65 19.64 -7.66
N ARG A 151 0.94 19.95 -8.75
CA ARG A 151 0.01 19.02 -9.39
C ARG A 151 0.73 17.78 -9.94
N LEU A 152 1.92 17.97 -10.52
CA LEU A 152 2.74 16.88 -11.04
C LEU A 152 3.32 16.06 -9.90
N ARG A 153 3.88 16.70 -8.86
CA ARG A 153 4.38 16.01 -7.66
C ARG A 153 3.29 15.19 -6.96
N ARG A 154 2.07 15.70 -6.88
CA ARG A 154 0.90 14.98 -6.33
C ARG A 154 0.51 13.77 -7.16
N LYS A 155 0.56 13.86 -8.50
CA LYS A 155 0.30 12.71 -9.37
C LYS A 155 1.42 11.66 -9.28
N ALA A 156 2.67 12.09 -9.25
CA ALA A 156 3.84 11.21 -9.10
C ALA A 156 3.81 10.45 -7.77
N SER A 157 3.61 11.17 -6.66
CA SER A 157 3.55 10.55 -5.33
C SER A 157 2.40 9.55 -5.16
N LYS A 158 1.30 9.68 -5.92
CA LYS A 158 0.23 8.66 -5.94
C LYS A 158 0.69 7.32 -6.49
N LEU A 159 1.74 7.27 -7.31
CA LEU A 159 2.32 6.03 -7.84
C LEU A 159 3.24 5.32 -6.83
N LEU A 160 3.68 6.00 -5.76
CA LEU A 160 4.56 5.39 -4.73
C LEU A 160 3.94 4.13 -4.11
N ARG A 161 2.61 4.10 -3.94
CA ARG A 161 1.90 2.91 -3.43
C ARG A 161 2.01 1.69 -4.35
N ASN A 162 2.22 1.91 -5.66
CA ASN A 162 2.36 0.85 -6.65
C ASN A 162 3.79 0.31 -6.67
N VAL A 163 4.79 1.17 -6.43
CA VAL A 163 6.22 0.78 -6.48
C VAL A 163 6.80 0.34 -5.13
N VAL A 164 6.21 0.73 -3.99
CA VAL A 164 6.73 0.42 -2.64
C VAL A 164 7.02 -1.07 -2.40
N GLN A 165 6.20 -1.95 -2.98
CA GLN A 165 6.37 -3.40 -2.85
C GLN A 165 7.29 -4.02 -3.90
N ARG A 166 7.72 -3.28 -4.93
CA ARG A 166 8.42 -3.87 -6.09
C ARG A 166 9.80 -3.24 -6.32
N ALA A 167 9.92 -1.92 -6.28
CA ALA A 167 11.15 -1.18 -6.64
C ALA A 167 12.30 -1.23 -5.59
N GLY A 168 12.10 -1.90 -4.46
CA GLY A 168 13.13 -2.01 -3.41
C GLY A 168 13.61 -0.65 -2.91
N ALA A 169 14.92 -0.49 -2.76
CA ALA A 169 15.55 0.69 -2.16
C ALA A 169 15.22 2.01 -2.88
N MET A 170 15.19 2.00 -4.23
CA MET A 170 14.85 3.20 -5.01
C MET A 170 13.46 3.74 -4.64
N GLY A 171 12.49 2.84 -4.52
CA GLY A 171 11.14 3.22 -4.09
C GLY A 171 11.08 3.77 -2.67
N TRP A 172 11.95 3.28 -1.77
CA TRP A 172 12.00 3.73 -0.38
C TRP A 172 12.63 5.11 -0.24
N ASP A 173 13.67 5.39 -1.01
CA ASP A 173 14.30 6.71 -1.08
C ASP A 173 13.31 7.75 -1.59
N LEU A 174 12.54 7.42 -2.64
CA LEU A 174 11.47 8.29 -3.14
C LEU A 174 10.38 8.55 -2.11
N ILE A 175 9.98 7.54 -1.32
CA ILE A 175 9.04 7.74 -0.19
C ILE A 175 9.67 8.69 0.84
N SER A 176 10.95 8.54 1.15
CA SER A 176 11.67 9.43 2.06
C SER A 176 11.68 10.87 1.54
N TRP A 177 11.97 11.11 0.26
CA TRP A 177 11.95 12.46 -0.31
C TRP A 177 10.54 13.04 -0.34
N ALA A 178 9.53 12.25 -0.76
CA ALA A 178 8.15 12.70 -0.81
C ALA A 178 7.55 12.99 0.59
N LEU A 179 8.04 12.34 1.64
CA LEU A 179 7.70 12.68 3.04
C LEU A 179 8.26 14.02 3.52
N ASN A 180 9.17 14.65 2.77
CA ASN A 180 9.70 15.99 3.07
C ASN A 180 9.15 17.07 2.14
N ASP A 181 8.21 16.75 1.26
CA ASP A 181 7.74 17.71 0.26
C ASP A 181 7.07 18.94 0.90
N ALA A 182 7.26 20.07 0.24
CA ALA A 182 6.50 21.31 0.40
C ALA A 182 4.99 21.09 0.63
N ASP A 183 4.43 20.22 -0.20
CA ASP A 183 3.01 20.03 -0.38
C ASP A 183 2.45 18.91 0.50
N ASP A 184 1.44 19.24 1.31
CA ASP A 184 0.82 18.30 2.23
C ASP A 184 0.19 17.09 1.52
N GLU A 185 -0.34 17.25 0.29
CA GLU A 185 -0.94 16.12 -0.44
C GLU A 185 0.15 15.13 -0.90
N VAL A 186 1.34 15.61 -1.26
CA VAL A 186 2.50 14.76 -1.56
C VAL A 186 2.93 13.98 -0.32
N ARG A 187 3.11 14.65 0.82
CA ARG A 187 3.46 13.98 2.09
C ARG A 187 2.40 12.97 2.52
N ARG A 188 1.11 13.28 2.33
CA ARG A 188 -0.01 12.35 2.59
C ARG A 188 0.08 11.10 1.73
N ASN A 189 0.32 11.23 0.42
CA ASN A 189 0.45 10.08 -0.49
C ASN A 189 1.63 9.18 -0.08
N ALA A 190 2.78 9.79 0.26
CA ALA A 190 3.95 9.06 0.73
C ALA A 190 3.69 8.35 2.06
N SER A 191 3.11 9.04 3.05
CA SER A 191 2.82 8.45 4.36
C SER A 191 1.85 7.25 4.30
N GLN A 192 0.97 7.21 3.30
CA GLN A 192 0.07 6.08 3.10
C GLN A 192 0.80 4.78 2.74
N THR A 193 2.02 4.85 2.20
CA THR A 193 2.81 3.66 1.85
C THR A 193 3.50 3.04 3.07
N LEU A 194 3.60 3.75 4.20
CA LEU A 194 4.32 3.30 5.40
C LEU A 194 3.81 1.97 5.96
N SER A 195 2.49 1.75 5.96
CA SER A 195 1.90 0.49 6.43
C SER A 195 2.15 -0.69 5.48
N SER A 196 2.40 -0.41 4.20
CA SER A 196 2.83 -1.45 3.25
C SER A 196 4.33 -1.71 3.41
N LEU A 197 5.11 -0.65 3.62
CA LEU A 197 6.55 -0.74 3.86
C LEU A 197 6.86 -1.48 5.15
N SER A 198 6.08 -1.31 6.21
CA SER A 198 6.27 -2.00 7.50
C SER A 198 6.25 -3.53 7.38
N LYS A 199 5.46 -4.05 6.44
CA LYS A 199 5.38 -5.50 6.20
C LYS A 199 6.56 -6.04 5.41
N LYS A 200 7.18 -5.21 4.57
CA LYS A 200 8.25 -5.63 3.65
C LYS A 200 9.64 -5.33 4.22
N GLU A 201 9.83 -4.13 4.74
CA GLU A 201 11.08 -3.65 5.33
C GLU A 201 10.79 -2.85 6.62
N PRO A 202 10.61 -3.54 7.76
CA PRO A 202 10.24 -2.91 9.03
C PRO A 202 11.23 -1.84 9.48
N ARG A 203 12.54 -2.04 9.29
CA ARG A 203 13.58 -1.10 9.76
C ARG A 203 13.48 0.25 9.06
N ILE A 204 13.32 0.24 7.73
CA ILE A 204 13.14 1.48 6.95
C ILE A 204 11.78 2.11 7.28
N ALA A 205 10.72 1.29 7.41
CA ALA A 205 9.41 1.79 7.80
C ALA A 205 9.44 2.53 9.14
N ILE A 206 10.12 1.98 10.16
CA ILE A 206 10.31 2.64 11.45
C ILE A 206 10.96 4.01 11.22
N MET A 207 12.14 4.06 10.60
CA MET A 207 12.87 5.32 10.34
C MET A 207 12.01 6.39 9.66
N LEU A 208 11.24 6.02 8.63
CA LEU A 208 10.38 6.98 7.91
C LEU A 208 9.15 7.39 8.74
N THR A 209 8.60 6.46 9.52
CA THR A 209 7.46 6.70 10.42
C THR A 209 7.85 7.63 11.57
N GLU A 210 9.10 7.55 12.06
CA GLU A 210 9.63 8.44 13.10
C GLU A 210 9.53 9.92 12.70
N ARG A 211 9.74 10.21 11.41
CA ARG A 211 9.60 11.57 10.92
C ARG A 211 8.14 11.96 10.68
N ALA A 212 7.36 11.05 10.13
CA ALA A 212 5.95 11.31 9.78
C ALA A 212 5.05 11.57 11.00
N ILE A 213 5.36 11.01 12.19
CA ILE A 213 4.57 11.27 13.41
C ILE A 213 4.71 12.73 13.91
N LEU A 214 5.79 13.41 13.54
CA LEU A 214 6.04 14.81 13.89
C LEU A 214 5.59 15.79 12.79
N ASP A 215 4.94 15.31 11.74
CA ASP A 215 4.48 16.15 10.62
C ASP A 215 3.44 17.17 11.10
N SER A 216 3.40 18.33 10.43
CA SER A 216 2.39 19.36 10.66
C SER A 216 0.99 18.91 10.21
N ASP A 217 0.89 18.06 9.21
CA ASP A 217 -0.37 17.56 8.66
C ASP A 217 -0.94 16.37 9.46
N ALA A 218 -2.20 16.50 9.86
CA ALA A 218 -2.88 15.47 10.66
C ALA A 218 -3.05 14.13 9.95
N LYS A 219 -3.24 14.12 8.63
CA LYS A 219 -3.42 12.86 7.89
C LYS A 219 -2.09 12.12 7.76
N VAL A 220 -0.97 12.85 7.60
CA VAL A 220 0.38 12.26 7.64
C VAL A 220 0.64 11.59 8.99
N ARG A 221 0.40 12.31 10.09
CA ARG A 221 0.54 11.74 11.45
C ARG A 221 -0.32 10.50 11.63
N ASN A 222 -1.59 10.54 11.24
CA ASN A 222 -2.50 9.39 11.37
C ASN A 222 -2.06 8.18 10.54
N ASN A 223 -1.50 8.37 9.35
CA ASN A 223 -0.93 7.29 8.56
C ASN A 223 0.32 6.69 9.22
N ALA A 224 1.17 7.54 9.81
CA ALA A 224 2.31 7.10 10.61
C ALA A 224 1.85 6.23 11.80
N LEU A 225 0.86 6.70 12.57
CA LEU A 225 0.29 5.93 13.68
C LEU A 225 -0.24 4.56 13.24
N ARG A 226 -0.93 4.49 12.10
CA ARG A 226 -1.40 3.22 11.52
C ARG A 226 -0.25 2.29 11.15
N ALA A 227 0.85 2.83 10.61
CA ALA A 227 2.05 2.06 10.34
C ALA A 227 2.67 1.51 11.64
N ILE A 228 2.76 2.32 12.70
CA ILE A 228 3.26 1.86 14.03
C ILE A 228 2.43 0.70 14.56
N ARG A 229 1.10 0.80 14.51
CA ARG A 229 0.20 -0.29 14.95
C ARG A 229 0.39 -1.58 14.16
N SER A 230 0.87 -1.49 12.92
CA SER A 230 1.15 -2.65 12.08
C SER A 230 2.54 -3.26 12.30
N MET A 231 3.41 -2.57 13.03
CA MET A 231 4.77 -3.03 13.36
C MET A 231 4.75 -3.71 14.73
N ASP A 232 5.58 -4.74 14.91
CA ASP A 232 5.76 -5.37 16.22
C ASP A 232 6.48 -4.38 17.15
N THR A 233 5.74 -3.81 18.11
CA THR A 233 6.12 -2.61 18.88
C THR A 233 7.10 -2.88 20.03
N ASP A 234 7.87 -3.97 19.98
CA ASP A 234 8.97 -4.21 20.93
C ASP A 234 10.22 -3.36 20.66
N ASP A 235 10.20 -2.55 19.60
CA ASP A 235 11.24 -1.56 19.37
C ASP A 235 11.18 -0.42 20.39
N SER A 236 12.13 -0.47 21.34
CA SER A 236 12.42 0.60 22.32
C SER A 236 12.51 2.00 21.69
N ARG A 237 12.92 2.10 20.43
CA ARG A 237 13.11 3.37 19.74
C ARG A 237 11.79 4.05 19.39
N ALA A 238 10.83 3.30 18.83
CA ALA A 238 9.49 3.81 18.53
C ALA A 238 8.76 4.22 19.82
N ARG A 239 8.92 3.43 20.89
CA ARG A 239 8.40 3.76 22.23
C ARG A 239 8.98 5.09 22.72
N ASN A 240 10.30 5.26 22.69
CA ASN A 240 10.96 6.49 23.13
C ASN A 240 10.51 7.71 22.33
N LEU A 241 10.34 7.57 21.01
CA LEU A 241 9.86 8.67 20.18
C LEU A 241 8.44 9.08 20.54
N ILE A 242 7.53 8.12 20.71
CA ILE A 242 6.14 8.41 21.10
C ILE A 242 6.13 9.08 22.47
N MET A 243 6.91 8.57 23.44
CA MET A 243 7.06 9.19 24.75
C MET A 243 7.55 10.64 24.66
N ASN A 244 8.56 10.93 23.83
CA ASN A 244 9.03 12.30 23.60
C ASN A 244 7.96 13.18 22.93
N GLY A 245 7.21 12.62 21.98
CA GLY A 245 6.14 13.32 21.27
C GLY A 245 4.97 13.72 22.18
N THR A 246 4.72 13.00 23.28
CA THR A 246 3.71 13.41 24.28
C THR A 246 4.01 14.74 24.96
N ARG A 247 5.26 15.23 24.91
CA ARG A 247 5.69 16.53 25.47
C ARG A 247 6.02 17.56 24.40
N HIS A 248 5.64 17.31 23.15
CA HIS A 248 5.95 18.20 22.03
C HIS A 248 5.21 19.54 22.12
N SER A 249 5.78 20.62 21.56
CA SER A 249 5.16 21.96 21.59
C SER A 249 3.82 22.02 20.85
N ASN A 250 3.71 21.30 19.73
CA ASN A 250 2.48 21.16 18.95
C ASN A 250 1.47 20.23 19.65
N VAL A 251 0.31 20.79 20.00
CA VAL A 251 -0.84 20.09 20.64
C VAL A 251 -1.24 18.84 19.86
N GLU A 252 -1.24 18.93 18.53
CA GLU A 252 -1.69 17.84 17.69
C GLU A 252 -0.70 16.66 17.64
N VAL A 253 0.59 16.94 17.76
CA VAL A 253 1.63 15.90 17.90
C VAL A 253 1.44 15.21 19.26
N ARG A 254 1.22 15.99 20.33
CA ARG A 254 0.92 15.43 21.65
C ARG A 254 -0.32 14.55 21.61
N ARG A 255 -1.40 14.99 20.98
CA ARG A 255 -2.64 14.21 20.76
C ARG A 255 -2.32 12.85 20.15
N SER A 256 -1.68 12.86 18.98
CA SER A 256 -1.33 11.65 18.24
C SER A 256 -0.46 10.69 19.07
N CYS A 257 0.48 11.21 19.86
CA CYS A 257 1.33 10.38 20.72
C CYS A 257 0.61 9.86 21.97
N ILE A 258 -0.25 10.66 22.60
CA ILE A 258 -1.06 10.27 23.76
C ILE A 258 -2.03 9.14 23.38
N GLU A 259 -2.68 9.22 22.22
CA GLU A 259 -3.56 8.17 21.69
C GLU A 259 -2.86 6.81 21.51
N MET A 260 -1.53 6.78 21.44
CA MET A 260 -0.75 5.55 21.30
C MET A 260 -0.31 4.92 22.62
N LEU A 261 -0.32 5.69 23.73
CA LEU A 261 0.18 5.22 25.03
C LEU A 261 -0.46 3.89 25.48
N PRO A 262 -1.78 3.66 25.35
CA PRO A 262 -2.40 2.41 25.78
C PRO A 262 -1.91 1.17 25.03
N MET A 263 -1.39 1.32 23.81
CA MET A 263 -0.81 0.20 23.07
C MET A 263 0.66 -0.05 23.40
N LEU A 264 1.37 0.93 23.95
CA LEU A 264 2.80 0.83 24.25
C LEU A 264 3.09 0.45 25.70
N LEU A 265 2.20 0.81 26.62
CA LEU A 265 2.40 0.70 28.05
C LEU A 265 1.36 -0.23 28.66
N VAL A 266 1.80 -1.07 29.59
CA VAL A 266 0.92 -1.83 30.49
C VAL A 266 0.20 -0.84 31.42
N GLU A 267 -1.02 -1.18 31.85
CA GLU A 267 -1.91 -0.30 32.63
C GLU A 267 -1.23 0.46 33.77
N ASP A 268 -0.42 -0.21 34.62
CA ASP A 268 0.28 0.46 35.72
C ASP A 268 1.21 1.58 35.25
N LYS A 269 2.03 1.30 34.22
CA LYS A 269 2.94 2.29 33.64
C LYS A 269 2.17 3.38 32.90
N LEU A 270 1.09 3.01 32.20
CA LEU A 270 0.21 3.96 31.51
C LEU A 270 -0.36 4.98 32.50
N ARG A 271 -0.88 4.53 33.64
CA ARG A 271 -1.43 5.40 34.69
C ARG A 271 -0.38 6.36 35.24
N ILE A 272 0.82 5.87 35.54
CA ILE A 272 1.93 6.72 36.03
C ILE A 272 2.27 7.80 35.00
N VAL A 273 2.50 7.41 33.75
CA VAL A 273 2.84 8.34 32.67
C VAL A 273 1.71 9.35 32.41
N ALA A 274 0.45 8.90 32.39
CA ALA A 274 -0.70 9.77 32.19
C ALA A 274 -0.84 10.79 33.33
N THR A 275 -0.60 10.38 34.57
CA THR A 275 -0.60 11.27 35.75
C THR A 275 0.50 12.32 35.66
N GLU A 276 1.71 11.93 35.25
CA GLU A 276 2.82 12.88 35.04
C GLU A 276 2.52 13.88 33.92
N LEU A 277 1.94 13.42 32.81
CA LEU A 277 1.60 14.29 31.68
C LEU A 277 0.50 15.30 32.06
N LEU A 278 -0.50 14.88 32.83
CA LEU A 278 -1.58 15.76 33.33
C LEU A 278 -1.08 16.97 34.11
N GLN A 279 0.02 16.83 34.86
CA GLN A 279 0.61 17.94 35.63
C GLN A 279 1.11 19.06 34.73
N SER A 280 1.61 18.73 33.54
CA SER A 280 2.23 19.67 32.59
C SER A 280 1.32 20.06 31.42
N GLU A 281 0.26 19.29 31.15
CA GLU A 281 -0.60 19.53 30.00
C GLU A 281 -1.49 20.77 30.22
N THR A 282 -1.68 21.54 29.15
CA THR A 282 -2.49 22.78 29.18
C THR A 282 -3.78 22.65 28.38
N ASN A 283 -3.81 21.76 27.38
CA ASN A 283 -4.96 21.59 26.51
C ASN A 283 -6.09 20.78 27.19
N ALA A 284 -7.33 21.28 27.10
CA ALA A 284 -8.48 20.67 27.77
C ALA A 284 -8.88 19.29 27.20
N GLU A 285 -8.79 19.09 25.88
CA GLU A 285 -9.10 17.80 25.25
C GLU A 285 -8.06 16.74 25.65
N LEU A 286 -6.78 17.12 25.65
CA LEU A 286 -5.69 16.23 26.06
C LEU A 286 -5.79 15.86 27.54
N LYS A 287 -6.11 16.83 28.41
CA LYS A 287 -6.39 16.56 29.82
C LYS A 287 -7.49 15.52 29.98
N LYS A 288 -8.60 15.68 29.26
CA LYS A 288 -9.71 14.73 29.32
C LYS A 288 -9.25 13.31 28.95
N MET A 289 -8.54 13.14 27.84
CA MET A 289 -8.01 11.82 27.44
C MET A 289 -7.06 11.23 28.47
N LEU A 290 -6.14 12.03 29.01
CA LEU A 290 -5.21 11.55 30.03
C LEU A 290 -5.94 11.19 31.33
N THR A 291 -6.97 11.94 31.74
CA THR A 291 -7.81 11.61 32.89
C THR A 291 -8.54 10.29 32.70
N GLU A 292 -9.06 10.03 31.50
CA GLU A 292 -9.66 8.73 31.15
C GLU A 292 -8.62 7.59 31.28
N MET A 293 -7.36 7.82 30.90
CA MET A 293 -6.27 6.84 31.04
C MET A 293 -5.79 6.63 32.49
N THR A 294 -6.03 7.59 33.39
CA THR A 294 -5.70 7.44 34.82
C THR A 294 -6.77 6.67 35.60
N TYR A 295 -7.97 6.53 35.04
CA TYR A 295 -9.09 5.89 35.73
C TYR A 295 -8.79 4.43 36.06
N ASP A 296 -8.89 4.09 37.35
CA ASP A 296 -8.75 2.73 37.85
C ASP A 296 -10.11 2.20 38.31
N ALA A 297 -10.76 1.38 37.48
CA ALA A 297 -12.05 0.78 37.81
C ALA A 297 -12.00 -0.11 39.06
N SER A 298 -10.83 -0.64 39.42
CA SER A 298 -10.67 -1.50 40.61
C SER A 298 -10.67 -0.70 41.93
N ILE A 299 -10.34 0.59 41.88
CA ILE A 299 -10.24 1.48 43.06
C ILE A 299 -11.32 2.56 43.07
N GLU A 300 -11.69 3.10 41.91
CA GLU A 300 -12.59 4.24 41.75
C GLU A 300 -13.95 3.87 41.11
N GLY A 301 -14.10 2.60 40.68
CA GLY A 301 -15.34 2.08 40.10
C GLY A 301 -16.51 1.97 41.08
N THR A 302 -17.69 1.77 40.51
CA THR A 302 -18.91 1.46 41.26
C THR A 302 -18.73 0.18 42.08
N GLU A 303 -19.51 -0.01 43.16
CA GLU A 303 -19.45 -1.24 43.97
C GLU A 303 -19.58 -2.51 43.12
N ALA A 304 -20.37 -2.48 42.04
CA ALA A 304 -20.53 -3.59 41.11
C ALA A 304 -19.24 -3.90 40.32
N GLU A 305 -18.52 -2.87 39.85
CA GLU A 305 -17.25 -3.02 39.13
C GLU A 305 -16.14 -3.50 40.06
N LYS A 306 -16.05 -2.95 41.27
CA LYS A 306 -15.12 -3.40 42.31
C LYS A 306 -15.35 -4.86 42.69
N ASN A 307 -16.61 -5.25 42.87
CA ASN A 307 -16.98 -6.62 43.21
C ASN A 307 -16.73 -7.61 42.06
N ALA A 308 -16.71 -7.16 40.80
CA ALA A 308 -16.37 -8.01 39.66
C ALA A 308 -14.87 -8.41 39.66
N PHE A 309 -13.98 -7.51 40.09
CA PHE A 309 -12.54 -7.81 40.25
C PHE A 309 -12.24 -8.65 41.51
N LEU A 310 -13.13 -8.62 42.49
CA LEU A 310 -13.08 -9.45 43.71
C LEU A 310 -13.84 -10.78 43.55
N ALA A 311 -14.44 -11.04 42.38
CA ALA A 311 -15.21 -12.25 42.15
C ALA A 311 -14.27 -13.48 42.32
N PRO A 312 -14.70 -14.51 43.08
CA PRO A 312 -13.88 -15.69 43.30
C PRO A 312 -13.51 -16.33 41.96
N ALA A 313 -12.25 -16.78 41.84
CA ALA A 313 -11.73 -17.41 40.63
C ALA A 313 -12.72 -18.49 40.12
N LEU A 314 -12.87 -18.58 38.79
CA LEU A 314 -13.74 -19.58 38.17
C LEU A 314 -13.48 -20.96 38.80
N PRO A 315 -14.52 -21.68 39.23
CA PRO A 315 -14.34 -22.96 39.90
C PRO A 315 -13.60 -23.89 38.94
N VAL A 316 -12.48 -24.45 39.43
CA VAL A 316 -11.62 -25.34 38.65
C VAL A 316 -12.48 -26.45 38.02
N PRO A 317 -12.40 -26.68 36.69
CA PRO A 317 -13.18 -27.71 36.03
C PRO A 317 -13.05 -29.07 36.73
N ALA A 318 -14.12 -29.86 36.78
CA ALA A 318 -14.16 -31.13 37.53
C ALA A 318 -13.01 -32.08 37.12
N LEU A 319 -12.67 -32.11 35.82
CA LEU A 319 -11.59 -32.94 35.29
C LEU A 319 -10.20 -32.54 35.83
N GLU A 320 -9.95 -31.24 35.98
CA GLU A 320 -8.67 -30.73 36.52
C GLU A 320 -8.58 -30.96 38.04
N ARG A 321 -9.72 -30.89 38.74
CA ARG A 321 -9.82 -31.31 40.15
C ARG A 321 -9.52 -32.79 40.32
N GLU A 322 -10.12 -33.66 39.50
CA GLU A 322 -9.89 -35.11 39.55
C GLU A 322 -8.42 -35.46 39.26
N VAL A 323 -7.79 -34.80 38.28
CA VAL A 323 -6.37 -35.00 37.96
C VAL A 323 -5.47 -34.52 39.11
N ALA A 324 -5.77 -33.38 39.72
CA ALA A 324 -5.01 -32.88 40.86
C ALA A 324 -5.17 -33.78 42.11
N HIS A 325 -6.37 -34.31 42.35
CA HIS A 325 -6.64 -35.28 43.41
C HIS A 325 -5.92 -36.61 43.18
N ALA A 326 -5.90 -37.12 41.94
CA ALA A 326 -5.14 -38.31 41.57
C ALA A 326 -3.63 -38.13 41.75
N GLN A 327 -3.14 -36.88 41.67
CA GLN A 327 -1.75 -36.50 41.93
C GLN A 327 -1.48 -36.08 43.38
N GLY A 328 -2.44 -36.25 44.29
CA GLY A 328 -2.30 -35.95 45.72
C GLY A 328 -2.22 -34.46 46.08
N LYS A 329 -2.65 -33.56 45.18
CA LYS A 329 -2.69 -32.12 45.42
C LYS A 329 -4.12 -31.66 45.69
N ALA A 330 -4.34 -31.01 46.83
CA ALA A 330 -5.61 -30.37 47.15
C ALA A 330 -5.75 -29.04 46.37
N VAL A 331 -6.91 -28.79 45.78
CA VAL A 331 -7.20 -27.58 45.00
C VAL A 331 -8.45 -26.91 45.58
N GLY A 332 -8.29 -25.69 46.10
CA GLY A 332 -9.36 -24.90 46.70
C GLY A 332 -9.44 -24.98 48.23
N LEU A 333 -10.27 -24.12 48.83
CA LEU A 333 -10.45 -23.95 50.29
C LEU A 333 -11.76 -24.55 50.83
N GLU A 334 -12.39 -25.49 50.12
CA GLU A 334 -13.66 -26.08 50.57
C GLU A 334 -13.57 -27.59 50.82
N ASN A 335 -13.88 -27.94 52.07
CA ASN A 335 -14.27 -29.19 52.75
C ASN A 335 -13.53 -30.53 52.45
N PRO A 336 -13.19 -31.31 53.51
CA PRO A 336 -12.66 -32.66 53.36
C PRO A 336 -13.68 -33.56 52.66
N PRO A 337 -13.21 -34.60 51.93
CA PRO A 337 -14.09 -35.48 51.17
C PRO A 337 -15.14 -36.12 52.09
N ALA A 338 -16.36 -36.26 51.57
CA ALA A 338 -17.41 -37.02 52.23
C ALA A 338 -16.94 -38.46 52.47
N ASP A 339 -17.05 -38.93 53.71
CA ASP A 339 -16.82 -40.33 54.06
C ASP A 339 -17.67 -41.21 53.13
N ILE A 340 -17.00 -41.97 52.28
CA ILE A 340 -17.62 -43.03 51.50
C ILE A 340 -17.81 -44.19 52.48
N PRO A 341 -19.05 -44.61 52.82
CA PRO A 341 -19.23 -45.79 53.64
C PRO A 341 -18.71 -46.99 52.86
N LEU A 342 -17.68 -47.66 53.41
CA LEU A 342 -17.22 -48.94 52.89
C LEU A 342 -18.40 -49.93 52.92
N LEU A 343 -18.75 -50.44 51.74
CA LEU A 343 -19.63 -51.59 51.61
C LEU A 343 -18.97 -52.78 52.29
N ASP A 344 -19.67 -53.29 53.29
CA ASP A 344 -19.36 -54.42 54.16
C ASP A 344 -19.24 -55.70 53.33
N ASP A 345 -18.01 -56.19 53.11
CA ASP A 345 -17.77 -57.53 52.56
C ASP A 345 -17.64 -58.51 53.72
N SER A 346 -18.78 -59.03 54.14
CA SER A 346 -18.90 -60.05 55.17
C SER A 346 -18.44 -61.40 54.61
N SER A 347 -17.18 -61.77 54.81
CA SER A 347 -16.76 -63.18 54.76
C SER A 347 -16.58 -63.71 56.18
N GLN A 348 -17.48 -64.59 56.59
CA GLN A 348 -17.43 -65.32 57.86
C GLN A 348 -16.11 -66.08 58.03
N ASN A 349 -15.60 -66.01 59.26
CA ASN A 349 -14.52 -66.82 59.83
C ASN A 349 -14.61 -68.31 59.46
N GLU A 350 -13.45 -68.93 59.22
CA GLU A 350 -13.11 -70.12 60.01
C GLU A 350 -11.60 -70.27 60.23
N ARG A 351 -11.31 -70.80 61.43
CA ARG A 351 -10.04 -70.80 62.17
C ARG A 351 -8.98 -71.76 61.60
N LEU A 352 -7.73 -71.44 61.91
CA LEU A 352 -6.58 -72.36 61.91
C LEU A 352 -6.75 -73.46 62.97
N ASP A 353 -6.44 -74.72 62.62
CA ASP A 353 -5.38 -75.54 63.24
C ASP A 353 -5.34 -76.98 62.68
N SER A 354 -4.12 -77.47 62.46
CA SER A 354 -3.63 -78.85 62.12
C SER A 354 -3.49 -79.22 60.65
#